data_AF-A0A929KA81-F1
#
_entry.id   AF-A0A929KA81-F1
#
_cell.length_a   1.000
_cell.length_b   1.000
_cell.length_c   1.000
_cell.angle_alpha   90.00
_cell.angle_beta   90.00
_cell.angle_gamma   90.00
#
_symmetry.space_group_name_H-M   'P 1'
#
loop_
_entity.id
_entity.type
_entity.pdbx_description
1 polymer ?
#
loop_
_entity_poly.entity_id
_entity_poly.type
_entity_poly.pdbx_seq_one_letter_code
_entity_poly.pdbx_strand_id
1 'polypeptide(L)'
;MKVSSVEEMRNLDKGAIEKFKTPDTILMENAGQAVYFVIHNEFGIAGKRFIIFCGIGNNGGDGFVVARKLLSNGGIVTVFLLGDSEKLTGCAKDNFDTMSTLPIQIERLASVEQLTSPLLYC
;
A
#
# COMPACT_ATOMS: atom_id res chain seq x y z
N MET A 1 5.67 24.85 -8.86
CA MET A 1 5.84 23.45 -8.40
C MET A 1 6.85 22.79 -9.33
N LYS A 2 7.85 22.09 -8.81
CA LYS A 2 8.75 21.26 -9.64
C LYS A 2 8.23 19.82 -9.59
N VAL A 3 8.19 19.15 -10.73
CA VAL A 3 7.75 17.75 -10.85
C VAL A 3 8.94 16.95 -11.35
N SER A 4 9.33 15.92 -10.59
CA SER A 4 10.44 15.04 -10.94
C SER A 4 10.02 14.02 -12.01
N SER A 5 10.93 13.71 -12.92
CA SER A 5 10.85 12.51 -13.77
C SER A 5 11.01 11.23 -12.94
N VAL A 6 10.70 10.09 -13.54
CA VAL A 6 10.88 8.77 -12.91
C VAL A 6 12.34 8.52 -12.51
N GLU A 7 13.28 8.92 -13.37
CA GLU A 7 14.72 8.75 -13.10
C GLU A 7 15.18 9.64 -11.95
N GLU A 8 14.73 10.91 -11.93
CA GLU A 8 15.03 11.83 -10.83
C GLU A 8 14.47 11.31 -9.51
N MET A 9 13.24 10.79 -9.49
CA MET A 9 12.64 10.22 -8.27
C MET A 9 13.44 9.02 -7.74
N ARG A 10 13.84 8.10 -8.62
CA ARG A 10 14.71 6.96 -8.25
C ARG A 10 16.04 7.41 -7.68
N ASN A 11 16.64 8.45 -8.26
CA ASN A 11 17.90 9.01 -7.77
C ASN A 11 17.74 9.72 -6.42
N LEU A 12 16.59 10.36 -6.18
CA LEU A 12 16.26 10.96 -4.88
C LEU A 12 16.11 9.89 -3.80
N ASP A 13 15.35 8.82 -4.07
CA ASP A 13 15.19 7.70 -3.12
C ASP A 13 16.53 7.03 -2.81
N LYS A 14 17.33 6.76 -3.85
CA LYS A 14 18.69 6.24 -3.68
C LYS A 14 19.55 7.17 -2.83
N GLY A 15 19.47 8.48 -3.06
CA GLY A 15 20.16 9.48 -2.26
C GLY A 15 19.71 9.48 -0.79
N ALA A 16 18.40 9.37 -0.54
CA ALA A 16 17.84 9.26 0.82
C ALA A 16 18.43 8.05 1.56
N ILE A 17 18.52 6.90 0.90
CA ILE A 17 19.04 5.68 1.49
C ILE A 17 20.56 5.73 1.67
N GLU A 18 21.30 6.05 0.62
CA GLU A 18 22.76 5.90 0.63
C GLU A 18 23.47 7.07 1.32
N LYS A 19 23.02 8.30 1.07
CA LYS A 19 23.66 9.52 1.59
C LYS A 19 23.09 9.93 2.93
N PHE A 20 21.77 9.92 3.07
CA PHE A 20 21.09 10.37 4.30
C PHE A 20 20.79 9.23 5.27
N LYS A 21 21.09 7.97 4.89
CA LYS A 21 20.93 6.77 5.73
C LYS A 21 19.49 6.55 6.20
N THR A 22 18.52 7.06 5.45
CA THR A 22 17.10 6.79 5.71
C THR A 22 16.75 5.39 5.22
N PRO A 23 16.27 4.48 6.07
CA PRO A 23 15.86 3.16 5.62
C PRO A 23 14.74 3.23 4.58
N ASP A 24 14.78 2.34 3.59
CA ASP A 24 13.74 2.22 2.55
C ASP A 24 12.36 1.91 3.15
N THR A 25 12.31 1.14 4.23
CA THR A 25 11.09 0.89 5.01
C THR A 25 10.45 2.17 5.56
N ILE A 26 11.26 3.15 5.97
CA ILE A 26 10.76 4.46 6.44
C ILE A 26 10.25 5.30 5.28
N LEU A 27 10.90 5.26 4.12
CA LEU A 27 10.41 5.94 2.92
C LEU A 27 9.04 5.40 2.51
N MET A 28 8.87 4.08 2.48
CA MET A 28 7.61 3.41 2.16
C MET A 28 6.52 3.70 3.19
N GLU A 29 6.83 3.64 4.50
CA GLU A 29 5.88 3.99 5.56
C GLU A 29 5.40 5.43 5.41
N ASN A 30 6.30 6.38 5.10
CA ASN A 30 5.95 7.78 4.88
C ASN A 30 5.08 7.97 3.63
N ALA A 31 5.40 7.29 2.52
CA ALA A 31 4.62 7.36 1.28
C ALA A 31 3.19 6.85 1.50
N GLY A 32 3.04 5.66 2.09
CA GLY A 32 1.74 5.11 2.43
C GLY A 32 0.97 5.96 3.46
N GLN A 33 1.66 6.53 4.45
CA GLN A 33 1.04 7.43 5.43
C GLN A 33 0.52 8.73 4.78
N ALA A 34 1.24 9.30 3.82
CA ALA A 34 0.78 10.46 3.08
C ALA A 34 -0.52 10.17 2.32
N VAL A 35 -0.63 9.00 1.67
CA VAL A 35 -1.86 8.55 1.01
C VAL A 35 -2.99 8.37 2.01
N TYR A 36 -2.73 7.70 3.14
CA TYR A 36 -3.72 7.54 4.21
C TYR A 36 -4.25 8.89 4.71
N PHE A 37 -3.40 9.90 4.91
CA PHE A 37 -3.85 11.21 5.40
C PHE A 37 -4.79 11.90 4.42
N VAL A 38 -4.52 11.81 3.12
CA VAL A 38 -5.46 12.34 2.11
C VAL A 38 -6.80 11.62 2.21
N ILE A 39 -6.80 10.29 2.26
CA ILE A 39 -8.06 9.51 2.38
C ILE A 39 -8.82 9.88 3.67
N HIS A 40 -8.11 9.97 4.80
CA HIS A 40 -8.71 10.31 6.09
C HIS A 40 -9.36 11.69 6.09
N ASN A 41 -8.66 12.69 5.55
CA ASN A 41 -9.13 14.09 5.56
C ASN A 41 -10.30 14.31 4.59
N GLU A 42 -10.26 13.68 3.42
CA GLU A 42 -11.28 13.89 2.37
C GLU A 42 -12.55 13.06 2.63
N PHE A 43 -12.42 11.86 3.20
CA PHE A 43 -13.55 10.92 3.26
C PHE A 43 -13.89 10.43 4.66
N GLY A 44 -12.99 10.57 5.64
CA GLY A 44 -13.09 9.84 6.91
C GLY A 44 -12.91 8.33 6.74
N ILE A 45 -12.69 7.60 7.84
CA ILE A 45 -12.32 6.17 7.79
C ILE A 45 -13.31 5.25 8.50
N ALA A 46 -13.68 5.57 9.74
CA ALA A 46 -14.44 4.65 10.60
C ALA A 46 -15.77 4.20 9.96
N GLY A 47 -15.98 2.88 9.92
CA GLY A 47 -17.19 2.26 9.38
C GLY A 47 -17.28 2.22 7.85
N LYS A 48 -16.30 2.77 7.12
CA LYS A 48 -16.26 2.73 5.65
C LYS A 48 -15.51 1.50 5.16
N ARG A 49 -15.87 1.07 3.95
CA ARG A 49 -15.24 -0.05 3.26
C ARG A 49 -14.23 0.47 2.26
N PHE A 50 -13.09 -0.21 2.19
CA PHE A 50 -12.00 0.13 1.29
C PHE A 50 -11.51 -1.12 0.58
N ILE A 51 -11.39 -1.03 -0.73
CA ILE A 51 -10.73 -2.03 -1.55
C ILE A 51 -9.41 -1.43 -2.05
N ILE A 52 -8.31 -2.15 -1.82
CA ILE A 52 -6.98 -1.74 -2.26
C ILE A 52 -6.42 -2.80 -3.18
N PHE A 53 -5.99 -2.38 -4.37
CA PHE A 53 -5.29 -3.24 -5.31
C PHE A 53 -3.79 -3.04 -5.19
N CYS A 54 -3.08 -4.06 -4.71
CA CYS A 54 -1.63 -4.00 -4.51
C CYS A 54 -0.92 -4.91 -5.51
N GLY A 55 0.02 -4.35 -6.28
CA GLY A 55 0.98 -5.16 -7.04
C GLY A 55 2.07 -5.76 -6.16
N ILE A 56 3.03 -6.45 -6.78
CA ILE A 56 4.19 -7.05 -6.10
C ILE A 56 5.41 -6.10 -5.98
N GLY A 57 5.28 -4.84 -6.42
CA GLY A 57 6.35 -3.84 -6.38
C GLY A 57 6.16 -2.81 -5.26
N ASN A 58 6.99 -1.75 -5.27
CA ASN A 58 7.00 -0.73 -4.22
C ASN A 58 5.63 -0.06 -3.99
N ASN A 59 4.89 0.26 -5.06
CA ASN A 59 3.54 0.82 -4.94
C ASN A 59 2.57 -0.12 -4.21
N GLY A 60 2.76 -1.45 -4.36
CA GLY A 60 2.00 -2.44 -3.58
C GLY A 60 2.37 -2.40 -2.10
N GLY A 61 3.67 -2.23 -1.83
CA GLY A 61 4.21 -1.95 -0.49
C GLY A 61 3.55 -0.75 0.18
N ASP A 62 3.44 0.38 -0.52
CA ASP A 62 2.73 1.58 -0.04
C ASP A 62 1.25 1.26 0.23
N GLY A 63 0.61 0.49 -0.65
CA GLY A 63 -0.77 0.04 -0.48
C GLY A 63 -0.97 -0.83 0.77
N PHE A 64 -0.01 -1.68 1.13
CA PHE A 64 -0.05 -2.47 2.36
C PHE A 64 0.06 -1.56 3.60
N VAL A 65 0.89 -0.51 3.57
CA VAL A 65 0.93 0.51 4.63
C VAL A 65 -0.45 1.17 4.77
N VAL A 66 -1.04 1.62 3.66
CA VAL A 66 -2.39 2.24 3.65
C VAL A 66 -3.42 1.29 4.25
N ALA A 67 -3.42 0.02 3.86
CA ALA A 67 -4.34 -0.99 4.38
C ALA A 67 -4.26 -1.11 5.92
N ARG A 68 -3.04 -1.21 6.47
CA ARG A 68 -2.82 -1.27 7.93
C ARG A 68 -3.34 -0.01 8.64
N LYS A 69 -3.12 1.17 8.05
CA LYS A 69 -3.56 2.46 8.63
C LYS A 69 -5.08 2.61 8.59
N LEU A 70 -5.72 2.24 7.48
CA LEU A 70 -7.18 2.26 7.36
C LEU A 70 -7.84 1.32 8.36
N LEU A 71 -7.35 0.08 8.49
CA LEU A 71 -7.85 -0.87 9.50
C LEU A 71 -7.70 -0.30 10.91
N SER A 72 -6.51 0.23 11.25
CA SER A 72 -6.21 0.79 12.57
C SER A 72 -7.10 1.97 12.95
N ASN A 73 -7.78 2.59 11.98
CA ASN A 73 -8.69 3.72 12.16
C ASN A 73 -10.16 3.34 11.94
N GLY A 74 -10.49 2.05 12.05
CA GLY A 74 -11.88 1.55 12.00
C GLY A 74 -12.45 1.36 10.60
N GLY A 75 -11.61 1.35 9.57
CA GLY A 75 -12.00 0.99 8.21
C GLY A 75 -12.12 -0.53 8.04
N ILE A 76 -13.03 -0.94 7.16
CA ILE A 76 -13.20 -2.34 6.75
C ILE A 76 -12.43 -2.52 5.44
N VAL A 77 -11.31 -3.23 5.48
CA VAL A 77 -10.34 -3.25 4.38
C VAL A 77 -10.25 -4.63 3.74
N THR A 78 -10.35 -4.66 2.42
CA THR A 78 -10.02 -5.82 1.59
C THR A 78 -8.86 -5.45 0.67
N VAL A 79 -7.82 -6.28 0.64
CA VAL A 79 -6.65 -6.10 -0.23
C VAL A 79 -6.65 -7.17 -1.30
N PHE A 80 -6.69 -6.75 -2.56
CA PHE A 80 -6.44 -7.62 -3.70
C PHE A 80 -4.97 -7.57 -4.10
N LEU A 81 -4.28 -8.70 -3.95
CA LEU A 81 -2.91 -8.86 -4.43
C LEU A 81 -2.92 -9.21 -5.92
N LEU A 82 -2.35 -8.32 -6.73
CA LEU A 82 -2.15 -8.46 -8.18
C LEU A 82 -0.80 -9.11 -8.45
N GLY A 83 -0.73 -10.42 -8.29
CA GLY A 83 0.48 -11.19 -8.57
C GLY A 83 0.68 -12.35 -7.61
N ASP A 84 1.93 -12.76 -7.50
CA ASP A 84 2.38 -13.85 -6.64
C ASP A 84 3.11 -13.27 -5.42
N SER A 85 2.61 -13.53 -4.22
CA SER A 85 3.21 -13.05 -2.97
C SER A 85 4.62 -13.57 -2.75
N GLU A 86 4.99 -14.71 -3.34
CA GLU A 86 6.35 -15.27 -3.25
C GLU A 86 7.38 -14.40 -3.97
N LYS A 87 6.94 -13.52 -4.88
CA LYS A 87 7.81 -12.58 -5.62
C LYS A 87 7.99 -11.24 -4.91
N LEU A 88 7.34 -11.02 -3.77
CA LEU A 88 7.57 -9.83 -2.97
C LEU A 88 8.99 -9.86 -2.40
N THR A 89 9.66 -8.71 -2.42
CA THR A 89 11.03 -8.55 -1.89
C THR A 89 11.19 -7.21 -1.19
N GLY A 90 12.23 -7.09 -0.37
CA GLY A 90 12.57 -5.84 0.33
C GLY A 90 11.43 -5.31 1.20
N CYS A 91 11.38 -3.98 1.34
CA CYS A 91 10.38 -3.29 2.17
C CYS A 91 8.92 -3.57 1.77
N ALA A 92 8.63 -3.90 0.51
CA ALA A 92 7.29 -4.31 0.09
C ALA A 92 6.88 -5.65 0.71
N LYS A 93 7.82 -6.60 0.80
CA LYS A 93 7.59 -7.88 1.49
C LYS A 93 7.41 -7.66 2.99
N ASP A 94 8.25 -6.85 3.62
CA ASP A 94 8.15 -6.59 5.06
C ASP A 94 6.78 -6.01 5.44
N ASN A 95 6.25 -5.11 4.61
CA ASN A 95 4.93 -4.53 4.78
C ASN A 95 3.80 -5.52 4.51
N PHE A 96 3.93 -6.38 3.49
CA PHE A 96 2.98 -7.45 3.24
C PHE A 96 2.91 -8.44 4.41
N ASP A 97 4.07 -8.88 4.90
CA ASP A 97 4.18 -9.82 6.02
C ASP A 97 3.55 -9.22 7.28
N THR A 98 3.86 -7.95 7.59
CA THR A 98 3.25 -7.22 8.70
C THR A 98 1.73 -7.13 8.55
N MET A 99 1.24 -6.73 7.37
CA MET A 99 -0.19 -6.61 7.08
C MET A 99 -0.91 -7.95 7.22
N SER A 100 -0.27 -9.04 6.82
CA SER A 100 -0.82 -10.40 6.87
C SER A 100 -1.00 -10.94 8.29
N THR A 101 -0.40 -10.31 9.30
CA THR A 101 -0.65 -10.63 10.71
C THR A 101 -1.91 -9.97 11.27
N LEU A 102 -2.49 -9.01 10.55
CA LEU A 102 -3.69 -8.27 10.96
C LEU A 102 -4.96 -8.93 10.42
N PRO A 103 -6.15 -8.65 11.01
CA PRO A 103 -7.43 -9.15 10.51
C PRO A 103 -7.89 -8.37 9.25
N ILE A 104 -7.05 -8.34 8.22
CA ILE A 104 -7.35 -7.78 6.90
C ILE A 104 -7.66 -8.92 5.96
N GLN A 105 -8.74 -8.80 5.18
CA GLN A 105 -9.08 -9.76 4.15
C GLN A 105 -8.11 -9.58 2.97
N ILE A 106 -7.34 -10.61 2.65
CA ILE A 106 -6.38 -10.59 1.53
C ILE A 106 -6.85 -11.61 0.49
N GLU A 107 -7.05 -11.15 -0.74
CA GLU A 107 -7.47 -11.98 -1.87
C GLU A 107 -6.46 -11.89 -2.99
N ARG A 108 -6.12 -13.03 -3.59
CA ARG A 108 -5.30 -13.03 -4.81
C ARG A 108 -6.23 -12.83 -6.01
N LEU A 109 -5.96 -11.81 -6.81
CA LEU A 109 -6.73 -11.59 -8.03
C LEU A 109 -6.03 -12.25 -9.22
N ALA A 110 -6.65 -13.28 -9.78
CA ALA A 110 -6.17 -13.97 -10.98
C ALA A 110 -6.85 -13.44 -12.25
N SER A 111 -8.08 -12.92 -12.14
CA SER A 111 -8.82 -12.36 -13.26
C SER A 111 -9.86 -11.32 -12.81
N VAL A 112 -10.29 -10.45 -13.71
CA VAL A 112 -11.20 -9.33 -13.41
C VAL A 112 -12.61 -9.81 -13.05
N GLU A 113 -13.02 -10.97 -13.56
CA GLU A 113 -14.33 -11.57 -13.30
C GLU A 113 -14.57 -11.85 -11.81
N GLN A 114 -13.49 -12.09 -11.05
CA GLN A 114 -13.52 -12.33 -9.61
C GLN A 114 -13.93 -11.07 -8.80
N LEU A 115 -13.91 -9.89 -9.42
CA LEU A 115 -14.25 -8.61 -8.76
C LEU A 115 -15.74 -8.30 -8.70
N THR A 116 -16.58 -9.09 -9.38
CA THR A 116 -18.00 -8.75 -9.57
C THR A 116 -18.82 -8.74 -8.28
N SER A 117 -18.48 -9.54 -7.27
CA SER A 117 -19.18 -9.53 -5.96
C SER A 117 -18.59 -8.53 -4.95
N PRO A 118 -17.25 -8.45 -4.76
CA PRO A 118 -16.65 -7.55 -3.76
C PRO A 118 -16.84 -6.06 -4.06
N LEU A 119 -16.84 -5.65 -5.34
CA LEU A 119 -16.99 -4.24 -5.73
C LEU A 119 -18.40 -3.69 -5.53
N LEU A 120 -19.44 -4.53 -5.48
CA LEU A 120 -20.83 -4.09 -5.40
C LEU A 120 -21.21 -3.48 -4.04
N TYR A 121 -20.38 -3.68 -3.01
CA TYR A 121 -20.68 -3.28 -1.64
C TYR A 121 -19.68 -2.28 -1.07
N CYS A 122 -18.75 -1.74 -1.88
CA CYS A 122 -17.89 -0.62 -1.50
C CYS A 122 -18.57 0.73 -1.76
#